data_AF-A0A9Q1KNF5-F1
#
_entry.id   AF-A0A9Q1KNF5-F1
#
_cell.length_a   1.000
_cell.length_b   1.000
_cell.length_c   1.000
_cell.angle_alpha   90.00
_cell.angle_beta   90.00
_cell.angle_gamma   90.00
#
_symmetry.space_group_name_H-M   'P 1'
#
loop_
_entity.id
_entity.type
_entity.pdbx_description
1 polymer ?
#
loop_
_entity_poly.entity_id
_entity_poly.type
_entity_poly.pdbx_seq_one_letter_code
_entity_poly.pdbx_strand_id
1 'polypeptide(L)'
;MRKMSIGRGSLCLFAAVIIGFPFATYNFTTFWIRYQDPGLVKSVPHGSGRVNPKFHVAVTASDAPYSKWQCRIMYYWYKRSKDRAGSEMGGFTRVLHSGRPDNLMEEIPTFVVDPLPNGVDQGYVVLNRPWAFLQWLEKAKIEEEYVLMGEPDHIFVKPLPNLAHGKHPAAYPFFYIKPAENEKILRRYAYAVASALHGVKHTLHKEFMVQPPWESKVGKSYIIHYTYGCDYTMKGELTYGKIGEWRFDKRQYLNRPPPKNLTLPPPGVPESVVRLVKMINEATANIPRWEDI
;
A
#
# COMPACT_ATOMS: atom_id res chain seq x y z
N MET A 1 58.20 11.37 -48.12
CA MET A 1 57.28 10.48 -47.37
C MET A 1 57.38 10.80 -45.88
N ARG A 2 56.37 11.46 -45.30
CA ARG A 2 56.33 11.86 -43.88
C ARG A 2 55.91 10.66 -43.01
N LYS A 3 56.74 10.28 -42.03
CA LYS A 3 56.35 9.36 -40.95
C LYS A 3 55.42 10.09 -39.98
N MET A 4 54.20 9.60 -39.77
CA MET A 4 53.33 10.05 -38.68
C MET A 4 53.78 9.40 -37.38
N SER A 5 54.14 10.24 -36.41
CA SER A 5 54.37 9.87 -35.01
C SER A 5 53.02 9.74 -34.31
N ILE A 6 52.69 8.55 -33.82
CA ILE A 6 51.53 8.34 -32.95
C ILE A 6 51.95 8.77 -31.54
N GLY A 7 51.45 9.93 -31.10
CA GLY A 7 51.72 10.44 -29.76
C GLY A 7 51.21 9.51 -28.66
N ARG A 8 51.98 9.37 -27.58
CA ARG A 8 51.66 8.56 -26.39
C ARG A 8 50.27 8.84 -25.78
N GLY A 9 49.68 10.02 -26.02
CA GLY A 9 48.30 10.34 -25.61
C GLY A 9 47.21 9.57 -26.36
N SER A 10 47.47 9.14 -27.61
CA SER A 10 46.49 8.38 -28.41
C SER A 10 46.36 6.93 -27.95
N LEU A 11 47.44 6.31 -27.45
CA LEU A 11 47.38 4.94 -26.91
C LEU A 11 46.57 4.85 -25.61
N CYS A 12 46.63 5.87 -24.75
CA CYS A 12 45.85 5.91 -23.51
C CYS A 12 44.35 6.11 -23.76
N LEU A 13 43.97 6.88 -24.80
CA LEU A 13 42.56 7.02 -25.20
C LEU A 13 41.99 5.71 -25.77
N PHE A 14 42.76 4.97 -26.56
CA PHE A 14 42.32 3.66 -27.07
C PHE A 14 42.19 2.60 -25.97
N ALA A 15 43.09 2.58 -24.98
CA ALA A 15 42.98 1.67 -23.83
C ALA A 15 41.78 2.00 -22.92
N ALA A 16 41.48 3.28 -22.71
CA ALA A 16 40.32 3.71 -21.92
C ALA A 16 38.99 3.34 -22.60
N VAL A 17 38.92 3.38 -23.94
CA VAL A 17 37.74 2.94 -24.71
C VAL A 17 37.62 1.40 -24.69
N ILE A 18 38.73 0.66 -24.79
CA ILE A 18 38.69 -0.82 -24.81
C ILE A 18 38.39 -1.43 -23.44
N ILE A 19 38.70 -0.75 -22.33
CA ILE A 19 38.38 -1.22 -20.96
C ILE A 19 37.06 -0.61 -20.45
N GLY A 20 36.75 0.64 -20.80
CA GLY A 20 35.52 1.32 -20.40
C GLY A 20 34.26 0.82 -21.11
N PHE A 21 34.37 0.42 -22.39
CA PHE A 21 33.23 -0.09 -23.17
C PHE A 21 32.72 -1.47 -22.70
N PRO A 22 33.57 -2.47 -22.34
CA PRO A 22 33.10 -3.71 -21.73
C PRO A 22 32.59 -3.53 -20.29
N PHE A 23 33.12 -2.57 -19.51
CA PHE A 23 32.58 -2.28 -18.16
C PHE A 23 31.22 -1.58 -18.21
N ALA A 24 31.04 -0.62 -19.13
CA ALA A 24 29.76 0.04 -19.34
C ALA A 24 28.73 -0.93 -19.91
N THR A 25 29.09 -1.78 -20.88
CA THR A 25 28.17 -2.78 -21.45
C THR A 25 27.88 -3.93 -20.47
N TYR A 26 28.82 -4.37 -19.63
CA TYR A 26 28.57 -5.35 -18.55
C TYR A 26 27.65 -4.77 -17.48
N ASN A 27 27.85 -3.52 -17.06
CA ASN A 27 26.95 -2.85 -16.12
C ASN A 27 25.58 -2.55 -16.74
N PHE A 28 25.50 -2.20 -18.03
CA PHE A 28 24.22 -1.99 -18.73
C PHE A 28 23.48 -3.30 -18.98
N THR A 29 24.16 -4.39 -19.36
CA THR A 29 23.54 -5.71 -19.53
C THR A 29 23.15 -6.32 -18.19
N THR A 30 23.95 -6.21 -17.12
CA THR A 30 23.51 -6.65 -15.78
C THR A 30 22.40 -5.79 -15.20
N PHE A 31 22.37 -4.48 -15.49
CA PHE A 31 21.25 -3.60 -15.16
C PHE A 31 19.99 -3.96 -15.96
N TRP A 32 20.10 -4.20 -17.27
CA TRP A 32 18.98 -4.62 -18.11
C TRP A 32 18.50 -6.04 -17.80
N ILE A 33 19.38 -6.98 -17.49
CA ILE A 33 19.03 -8.34 -17.03
C ILE A 33 18.35 -8.27 -15.67
N ARG A 34 18.78 -7.41 -14.73
CA ARG A 34 18.07 -7.20 -13.44
C ARG A 34 16.77 -6.39 -13.59
N TYR A 35 16.65 -5.56 -14.63
CA TYR A 35 15.43 -4.82 -14.95
C TYR A 35 14.40 -5.69 -15.70
N GLN A 36 14.87 -6.63 -16.52
CA GLN A 36 14.07 -7.61 -17.28
C GLN A 36 13.88 -8.95 -16.56
N ASP A 37 14.52 -9.18 -15.43
CA ASP A 37 14.24 -10.32 -14.55
C ASP A 37 13.43 -9.92 -13.30
N PRO A 38 12.11 -9.65 -13.44
CA PRO A 38 11.17 -9.71 -12.34
C PRO A 38 10.88 -11.16 -11.88
N GLY A 39 11.66 -12.14 -12.36
CA GLY A 39 11.42 -13.57 -12.34
C GLY A 39 12.29 -14.36 -11.35
N LEU A 40 12.52 -13.82 -10.15
CA LEU A 40 12.61 -14.67 -8.94
C LEU A 40 11.31 -14.63 -8.13
N VAL A 41 10.21 -14.17 -8.74
CA VAL A 41 8.86 -14.62 -8.37
C VAL A 41 8.62 -15.94 -9.09
N LYS A 42 9.10 -17.04 -8.51
CA LYS A 42 8.49 -18.34 -8.84
C LYS A 42 7.04 -18.22 -8.39
N SER A 43 6.09 -18.19 -9.33
CA SER A 43 4.71 -18.49 -9.02
C SER A 43 4.70 -19.86 -8.35
N VAL A 44 4.48 -19.88 -7.04
CA VAL A 44 4.27 -21.15 -6.34
C VAL A 44 2.98 -21.73 -6.92
N PRO A 45 3.01 -22.93 -7.52
CA PRO A 45 1.79 -23.55 -8.01
C PRO A 45 0.82 -23.66 -6.83
N HIS A 46 -0.40 -23.16 -7.02
CA HIS A 46 -1.48 -23.42 -6.07
C HIS A 46 -1.68 -24.93 -6.03
N GLY A 47 -1.22 -25.57 -4.94
CA GLY A 47 -1.41 -26.99 -4.72
C GLY A 47 -2.90 -27.29 -4.70
N SER A 48 -3.36 -28.03 -5.69
CA SER A 48 -4.74 -28.52 -5.77
C SER A 48 -5.05 -29.38 -4.55
N GLY A 49 -5.96 -28.91 -3.70
CA GLY A 49 -6.63 -29.73 -2.68
C GLY A 49 -6.53 -29.27 -1.23
N ARG A 50 -5.76 -28.22 -0.89
CA ARG A 50 -5.81 -27.60 0.44
C ARG A 50 -6.49 -26.23 0.35
N VAL A 51 -7.56 -26.03 1.10
CA VAL A 51 -8.12 -24.69 1.38
C VAL A 51 -6.98 -23.90 2.04
N ASN A 52 -6.55 -22.75 1.49
CA ASN A 52 -5.53 -22.01 2.22
C ASN A 52 -6.15 -21.50 3.52
N PRO A 53 -5.35 -21.40 4.59
CA PRO A 53 -5.83 -20.85 5.85
C PRO A 53 -6.34 -19.44 5.65
N LYS A 54 -7.44 -19.11 6.33
CA LYS A 54 -7.95 -17.74 6.35
C LYS A 54 -6.95 -16.80 7.03
N PHE A 55 -7.04 -15.51 6.73
CA PHE A 55 -6.26 -14.47 7.39
C PHE A 55 -7.14 -13.42 8.06
N HIS A 56 -6.73 -12.94 9.24
CA HIS A 56 -7.37 -11.84 9.95
C HIS A 56 -6.98 -10.51 9.30
N VAL A 57 -7.94 -9.60 9.10
CA VAL A 57 -7.65 -8.24 8.64
C VAL A 57 -7.52 -7.32 9.85
N ALA A 58 -6.40 -6.62 9.96
CA ALA A 58 -6.18 -5.67 11.04
C ALA A 58 -5.81 -4.29 10.49
N VAL A 59 -6.51 -3.26 10.95
CA VAL A 59 -6.27 -1.86 10.56
C VAL A 59 -5.99 -1.02 11.79
N THR A 60 -4.90 -0.25 11.77
CA THR A 60 -4.62 0.74 12.82
C THR A 60 -5.38 2.02 12.56
N ALA A 61 -6.04 2.55 13.60
CA ALA A 61 -6.92 3.70 13.49
C ALA A 61 -6.78 4.65 14.68
N SER A 62 -7.00 5.94 14.42
CA SER A 62 -7.25 6.95 15.46
C SER A 62 -8.73 7.25 15.61
N ASP A 63 -9.08 8.02 16.64
CA ASP A 63 -10.44 8.54 16.88
C ASP A 63 -10.74 9.82 16.08
N ALA A 64 -9.85 10.23 15.18
CA ALA A 64 -10.07 11.40 14.32
C ALA A 64 -11.14 11.11 13.25
N PRO A 65 -12.01 12.08 12.90
CA PRO A 65 -13.01 11.92 11.84
C PRO A 65 -12.41 11.38 10.55
N TYR A 66 -11.23 11.87 10.17
CA TYR A 66 -10.44 11.37 9.04
C TYR A 66 -10.26 9.85 9.06
N SER A 67 -9.76 9.28 10.16
CA SER A 67 -9.53 7.84 10.27
C SER A 67 -10.84 7.07 10.33
N LYS A 68 -11.84 7.60 11.03
CA LYS A 68 -13.13 6.96 11.22
C LYS A 68 -13.86 6.72 9.89
N TRP A 69 -14.03 7.74 9.05
CA TRP A 69 -14.75 7.56 7.78
C TRP A 69 -14.04 6.60 6.83
N GLN A 70 -12.69 6.62 6.82
CA GLN A 70 -11.87 5.69 6.04
C GLN A 70 -12.10 4.24 6.49
N CYS A 71 -12.03 3.99 7.81
CA CYS A 71 -12.30 2.66 8.38
C CYS A 71 -13.70 2.12 8.05
N ARG A 72 -14.73 2.98 8.07
CA ARG A 72 -16.10 2.56 7.72
C ARG A 72 -16.21 2.12 6.26
N ILE A 73 -15.61 2.86 5.33
CA ILE A 73 -15.58 2.47 3.91
C ILE A 73 -14.80 1.17 3.72
N MET A 74 -13.62 1.03 4.33
CA MET A 74 -12.84 -0.21 4.29
C MET A 74 -13.65 -1.40 4.81
N TYR A 75 -14.30 -1.24 5.97
CA TYR A 75 -15.08 -2.30 6.61
C TYR A 75 -16.32 -2.69 5.79
N TYR A 76 -17.00 -1.72 5.17
CA TYR A 76 -18.09 -1.96 4.23
C TYR A 76 -17.68 -2.88 3.06
N TRP A 77 -16.50 -2.64 2.49
CA TRP A 77 -15.96 -3.42 1.38
C TRP A 77 -15.33 -4.75 1.82
N TYR A 78 -14.76 -4.80 3.03
CA TYR A 78 -14.34 -6.04 3.68
C TYR A 78 -15.52 -7.02 3.79
N LYS A 79 -16.66 -6.58 4.35
CA LYS A 79 -17.84 -7.45 4.51
C LYS A 79 -18.31 -8.03 3.18
N ARG A 80 -18.33 -7.21 2.13
CA ARG A 80 -18.71 -7.65 0.77
C ARG A 80 -17.70 -8.58 0.11
N SER A 81 -16.43 -8.47 0.47
CA SER A 81 -15.36 -9.28 -0.11
C SER A 81 -15.17 -10.60 0.63
N LYS A 82 -15.46 -10.63 1.94
CA LYS A 82 -15.27 -11.79 2.81
C LYS A 82 -16.06 -13.01 2.37
N ASP A 83 -17.35 -12.84 2.06
CA ASP A 83 -18.27 -13.97 1.83
C ASP A 83 -18.38 -14.38 0.36
N ARG A 84 -17.53 -13.80 -0.50
CA ARG A 84 -17.51 -14.10 -1.94
C ARG A 84 -16.60 -15.30 -2.23
N ALA A 85 -16.92 -16.04 -3.28
CA ALA A 85 -16.11 -17.15 -3.77
C ALA A 85 -14.66 -16.72 -4.04
N GLY A 86 -13.69 -17.53 -3.60
CA GLY A 86 -12.26 -17.23 -3.70
C GLY A 86 -11.71 -16.31 -2.62
N SER A 87 -12.53 -15.89 -1.64
CA SER A 87 -12.05 -15.15 -0.47
C SER A 87 -11.50 -16.09 0.59
N GLU A 88 -10.35 -15.74 1.16
CA GLU A 88 -9.79 -16.40 2.34
C GLU A 88 -9.67 -15.39 3.50
N MET A 89 -10.53 -14.37 3.48
CA MET A 89 -10.62 -13.37 4.54
C MET A 89 -11.35 -13.95 5.75
N GLY A 90 -10.68 -13.90 6.90
CA GLY A 90 -11.15 -14.31 8.22
C GLY A 90 -11.81 -13.15 8.97
N GLY A 91 -11.50 -12.98 10.25
CA GLY A 91 -11.94 -11.87 11.09
C GLY A 91 -11.42 -10.49 10.64
N PHE A 92 -11.95 -9.45 11.28
CA PHE A 92 -11.51 -8.07 11.08
C PHE A 92 -11.41 -7.39 12.44
N THR A 93 -10.31 -6.67 12.68
CA THR A 93 -10.15 -5.82 13.85
C THR A 93 -9.68 -4.43 13.46
N ARG A 94 -10.40 -3.41 13.93
CA ARG A 94 -9.90 -2.04 14.01
C ARG A 94 -9.13 -1.87 15.31
N VAL A 95 -7.81 -1.70 15.24
CA VAL A 95 -6.95 -1.45 16.39
C VAL A 95 -6.96 0.06 16.66
N LEU A 96 -7.78 0.49 17.62
CA LEU A 96 -8.00 1.89 17.96
C LEU A 96 -6.97 2.33 19.00
N HIS A 97 -6.01 3.15 18.59
CA HIS A 97 -4.88 3.57 19.43
C HIS A 97 -5.06 4.96 20.05
N SER A 98 -6.30 5.31 20.38
CA SER A 98 -6.65 6.55 21.10
C SER A 98 -6.65 6.38 22.62
N GLY A 99 -6.53 5.14 23.12
CA GLY A 99 -6.69 4.81 24.56
C GLY A 99 -8.13 4.88 25.07
N ARG A 100 -9.12 5.17 24.20
CA ARG A 100 -10.53 5.30 24.60
C ARG A 100 -11.48 4.74 23.55
N PRO A 101 -12.60 4.14 23.98
CA PRO A 101 -13.63 3.69 23.05
C PRO A 101 -14.25 4.85 22.26
N ASP A 102 -14.80 4.55 21.08
CA ASP A 102 -15.56 5.49 20.28
C ASP A 102 -16.87 4.85 19.75
N ASN A 103 -17.70 5.66 19.08
CA ASN A 103 -18.99 5.24 18.55
C ASN A 103 -18.89 4.17 17.44
N LEU A 104 -17.75 4.00 16.77
CA LEU A 104 -17.61 2.98 15.72
C LEU A 104 -17.45 1.57 16.29
N MET A 105 -17.26 1.41 17.60
CA MET A 105 -17.24 0.08 18.23
C MET A 105 -18.57 -0.66 18.12
N GLU A 106 -19.68 0.06 17.93
CA GLU A 106 -20.99 -0.52 17.62
C GLU A 106 -21.06 -1.12 16.21
N GLU A 107 -20.21 -0.66 15.29
CA GLU A 107 -20.25 -1.03 13.86
C GLU A 107 -19.10 -1.95 13.46
N ILE A 108 -17.89 -1.67 13.95
CA ILE A 108 -16.64 -2.30 13.53
C ILE A 108 -16.03 -3.00 14.74
N PRO A 109 -15.73 -4.32 14.67
CA PRO A 109 -15.02 -5.00 15.74
C PRO A 109 -13.70 -4.26 16.03
N THR A 110 -13.58 -3.78 17.26
CA THR A 110 -12.54 -2.83 17.64
C THR A 110 -11.81 -3.34 18.87
N PHE A 111 -10.48 -3.24 18.85
CA PHE A 111 -9.63 -3.47 20.01
C PHE A 111 -8.99 -2.15 20.40
N VAL A 112 -9.29 -1.65 21.60
CA VAL A 112 -8.75 -0.38 22.10
C VAL A 112 -7.39 -0.64 22.74
N VAL A 113 -6.40 0.17 22.36
CA VAL A 113 -5.04 0.13 22.90
C VAL A 113 -4.59 1.53 23.27
N ASP A 114 -3.62 1.61 24.17
CA ASP A 114 -3.10 2.89 24.61
C ASP A 114 -2.23 3.52 23.52
N PRO A 115 -2.26 4.86 23.36
CA PRO A 115 -1.27 5.55 22.54
C PRO A 115 0.13 5.36 23.16
N LEU A 116 1.16 5.73 22.39
CA LEU A 116 2.50 5.87 22.96
C LEU A 116 2.49 6.91 24.09
N PRO A 117 3.28 6.71 25.16
CA PRO A 117 3.44 7.72 26.19
C PRO A 117 3.88 9.07 25.60
N ASN A 118 3.39 10.16 26.20
CA ASN A 118 3.67 11.51 25.71
C ASN A 118 5.17 11.76 25.54
N GLY A 119 5.56 12.28 24.36
CA GLY A 119 6.94 12.64 24.04
C GLY A 119 7.82 11.49 23.55
N VAL A 120 7.39 10.22 23.69
CA VAL A 120 8.14 9.06 23.17
C VAL A 120 8.17 9.05 21.65
N ASP A 121 7.12 9.54 21.02
CA ASP A 121 7.02 9.62 19.56
C ASP A 121 7.95 10.69 18.95
N GLN A 122 8.47 11.62 19.76
CA GLN A 122 9.33 12.74 19.33
C GLN A 122 8.76 13.51 18.13
N GLY A 123 7.42 13.70 18.12
CA GLY A 123 6.70 14.35 17.01
C GLY A 123 6.46 13.46 15.79
N TYR A 124 6.89 12.20 15.81
CA TYR A 124 6.61 11.21 14.78
C TYR A 124 5.44 10.31 15.19
N VAL A 125 4.23 10.90 15.14
CA VAL A 125 2.95 10.27 15.56
C VAL A 125 2.68 8.89 14.93
N VAL A 126 3.31 8.59 13.79
CA VAL A 126 3.23 7.31 13.09
C VAL A 126 3.71 6.13 13.95
N LEU A 127 4.56 6.36 14.96
CA LEU A 127 5.03 5.31 15.88
C LEU A 127 3.90 4.69 16.72
N ASN A 128 2.74 5.35 16.84
CA ASN A 128 1.58 4.76 17.50
C ASN A 128 1.09 3.48 16.79
N ARG A 129 1.31 3.34 15.48
CA ARG A 129 0.83 2.19 14.71
C ARG A 129 1.54 0.86 15.07
N PRO A 130 2.88 0.76 15.03
CA PRO A 130 3.56 -0.45 15.48
C PRO A 130 3.32 -0.72 16.98
N TRP A 131 3.21 0.31 17.81
CA TRP A 131 2.86 0.17 19.22
C TRP A 131 1.47 -0.44 19.43
N ALA A 132 0.50 -0.01 18.63
CA ALA A 132 -0.85 -0.54 18.64
C ALA A 132 -0.88 -2.03 18.24
N PHE A 133 -0.14 -2.41 17.20
CA PHE A 133 -0.02 -3.79 16.79
C PHE A 133 0.62 -4.67 17.87
N LEU A 134 1.67 -4.19 18.55
CA LEU A 134 2.32 -4.94 19.62
C LEU A 134 1.33 -5.24 20.76
N GLN A 135 0.62 -4.22 21.25
CA GLN A 135 -0.40 -4.41 22.28
C GLN A 135 -1.55 -5.32 21.84
N TRP A 136 -2.00 -5.19 20.59
CA TRP A 136 -3.08 -6.02 20.06
C TRP A 136 -2.65 -7.48 19.92
N LEU A 137 -1.48 -7.75 19.35
CA LEU A 137 -0.96 -9.11 19.17
C LEU A 137 -0.67 -9.81 20.51
N GLU A 138 -0.29 -9.07 21.55
CA GLU A 138 -0.04 -9.62 22.89
C GLU A 138 -1.33 -9.99 23.64
N LYS A 139 -2.41 -9.25 23.40
CA LYS A 139 -3.62 -9.29 24.27
C LYS A 139 -4.86 -9.85 23.57
N ALA A 140 -4.95 -9.78 22.25
CA ALA A 140 -6.13 -10.21 21.52
C ALA A 140 -6.08 -11.71 21.21
N LYS A 141 -7.25 -12.35 21.27
CA LYS A 141 -7.44 -13.69 20.71
C LYS A 141 -7.68 -13.57 19.21
N ILE A 142 -6.73 -14.04 18.42
CA ILE A 142 -6.81 -14.08 16.94
C ILE A 142 -6.93 -15.55 16.54
N GLU A 143 -8.00 -15.89 15.81
CA GLU A 143 -8.27 -17.27 15.40
C GLU A 143 -7.44 -17.69 14.18
N GLU A 144 -7.17 -16.74 13.29
CA GLU A 144 -6.41 -16.97 12.08
C GLU A 144 -4.89 -16.94 12.33
N GLU A 145 -4.15 -17.82 11.65
CA GLU A 145 -2.69 -17.88 11.70
C GLU A 145 -2.03 -16.69 10.99
N TYR A 146 -2.70 -16.11 10.00
CA TYR A 146 -2.19 -15.03 9.18
C TYR A 146 -2.91 -13.72 9.48
N VAL A 147 -2.17 -12.61 9.45
CA VAL A 147 -2.74 -11.26 9.59
C VAL A 147 -2.39 -10.42 8.36
N LEU A 148 -3.40 -9.85 7.72
CA LEU A 148 -3.24 -8.74 6.79
C LEU A 148 -3.18 -7.43 7.56
N MET A 149 -2.02 -6.79 7.57
CA MET A 149 -1.87 -5.42 8.07
C MET A 149 -2.36 -4.45 6.97
N GLY A 150 -3.51 -3.83 7.20
CA GLY A 150 -4.13 -2.87 6.28
C GLY A 150 -4.05 -1.43 6.77
N GLU A 151 -4.30 -0.49 5.86
CA GLU A 151 -4.46 0.93 6.15
C GLU A 151 -5.93 1.34 5.97
N PRO A 152 -6.43 2.36 6.71
CA PRO A 152 -7.82 2.81 6.59
C PRO A 152 -8.25 3.18 5.18
N ASP A 153 -7.32 3.59 4.32
CA ASP A 153 -7.52 3.93 2.91
C ASP A 153 -7.29 2.77 1.93
N HIS A 154 -7.42 1.53 2.42
CA HIS A 154 -7.55 0.36 1.57
C HIS A 154 -9.03 0.08 1.28
N ILE A 155 -9.37 -0.11 0.00
CA ILE A 155 -10.68 -0.60 -0.44
C ILE A 155 -10.51 -1.93 -1.17
N PHE A 156 -11.12 -2.99 -0.65
CA PHE A 156 -11.16 -4.30 -1.32
C PHE A 156 -12.07 -4.25 -2.54
N VAL A 157 -11.50 -4.40 -3.74
CA VAL A 157 -12.27 -4.35 -5.00
C VAL A 157 -12.84 -5.70 -5.40
N LYS A 158 -12.28 -6.79 -4.87
CA LYS A 158 -12.67 -8.18 -5.12
C LYS A 158 -12.16 -9.09 -3.99
N PRO A 159 -12.60 -10.35 -3.93
CA PRO A 159 -12.18 -11.32 -2.92
C PRO A 159 -10.66 -11.49 -2.92
N LEU A 160 -10.05 -11.44 -1.74
CA LEU A 160 -8.60 -11.58 -1.55
C LEU A 160 -8.30 -12.99 -1.02
N PRO A 161 -7.58 -13.84 -1.79
CA PRO A 161 -7.04 -15.08 -1.27
C PRO A 161 -5.88 -14.79 -0.32
N ASN A 162 -5.50 -15.78 0.49
CA ASN A 162 -4.30 -15.71 1.30
C ASN A 162 -3.08 -15.81 0.39
N LEU A 163 -2.39 -14.69 0.22
CA LEU A 163 -1.17 -14.60 -0.59
C LEU A 163 0.08 -15.08 0.16
N ALA A 164 -0.01 -15.27 1.48
CA ALA A 164 1.09 -15.76 2.30
C ALA A 164 1.14 -17.30 2.28
N HIS A 165 2.35 -17.85 2.38
CA HIS A 165 2.56 -19.30 2.37
C HIS A 165 3.58 -19.70 3.43
N GLY A 166 3.14 -20.47 4.43
CA GLY A 166 3.99 -20.90 5.54
C GLY A 166 4.64 -19.71 6.23
N LYS A 167 5.98 -19.68 6.27
CA LYS A 167 6.79 -18.59 6.85
C LYS A 167 7.10 -17.43 5.89
N HIS A 168 6.48 -17.41 4.71
CA HIS A 168 6.69 -16.39 3.69
C HIS A 168 5.48 -15.45 3.62
N PRO A 169 5.49 -14.33 4.38
CA PRO A 169 4.43 -13.33 4.31
C PRO A 169 4.37 -12.68 2.94
N ALA A 170 3.18 -12.30 2.49
CA ALA A 170 3.01 -11.50 1.27
C ALA A 170 3.19 -10.01 1.57
N ALA A 171 3.73 -9.26 0.60
CA ALA A 171 3.81 -7.80 0.66
C ALA A 171 3.63 -7.15 -0.71
N TYR A 172 3.18 -5.91 -0.72
CA TYR A 172 3.20 -5.08 -1.91
C TYR A 172 4.56 -4.38 -2.05
N PRO A 173 5.19 -4.41 -3.23
CA PRO A 173 6.44 -3.70 -3.48
C PRO A 173 6.21 -2.21 -3.78
N PHE A 174 6.46 -1.35 -2.80
CA PHE A 174 6.47 0.10 -3.00
C PHE A 174 7.76 0.55 -3.73
N PHE A 175 7.82 0.38 -5.05
CA PHE A 175 9.04 0.58 -5.86
C PHE A 175 9.66 2.00 -5.78
N TYR A 176 8.87 3.01 -5.41
CA TYR A 176 9.34 4.37 -5.21
C TYR A 176 9.95 4.61 -3.83
N ILE A 177 9.73 3.70 -2.88
CA ILE A 177 10.46 3.71 -1.60
C ILE A 177 11.76 2.97 -1.85
N LYS A 178 12.88 3.70 -1.74
CA LYS A 178 14.22 3.13 -1.90
C LYS A 178 14.94 3.15 -0.55
N PRO A 179 14.89 2.03 0.20
CA PRO A 179 15.53 1.90 1.51
C PRO A 179 17.00 2.35 1.52
N ALA A 180 17.80 1.88 0.57
CA ALA A 180 19.23 2.17 0.51
C ALA A 180 19.55 3.67 0.39
N GLU A 181 18.64 4.47 -0.16
CA GLU A 181 18.80 5.92 -0.32
C GLU A 181 18.26 6.70 0.90
N ASN A 182 17.59 6.03 1.86
CA ASN A 182 16.81 6.65 2.94
C ASN A 182 17.07 6.03 4.32
N GLU A 183 18.30 5.58 4.60
CA GLU A 183 18.63 4.79 5.81
C GLU A 183 18.20 5.46 7.13
N LYS A 184 18.41 6.78 7.29
CA LYS A 184 18.02 7.52 8.51
C LYS A 184 16.52 7.49 8.77
N ILE A 185 15.72 7.47 7.70
CA ILE A 185 14.26 7.40 7.74
C ILE A 185 13.85 5.94 8.02
N LEU A 186 14.46 4.95 7.36
CA LEU A 186 14.19 3.53 7.59
C LEU A 186 14.35 3.09 9.04
N ARG A 187 15.35 3.63 9.75
CA ARG A 187 15.58 3.30 11.16
C ARG A 187 14.38 3.63 12.05
N ARG A 188 13.46 4.49 11.59
CA ARG A 188 12.19 4.80 12.25
C ARG A 188 11.08 3.77 11.97
N TYR A 189 11.28 2.87 11.00
CA TYR A 189 10.34 1.81 10.65
C TYR A 189 10.72 0.51 11.33
N ALA A 190 10.19 0.33 12.55
CA ALA A 190 10.48 -0.83 13.39
C ALA A 190 10.25 -2.18 12.68
N TYR A 191 9.18 -2.29 11.88
CA TYR A 191 8.84 -3.55 11.19
C TYR A 191 9.89 -4.01 10.19
N ALA A 192 10.41 -3.10 9.34
CA ALA A 192 11.37 -3.45 8.30
C ALA A 192 12.71 -3.91 8.91
N VAL A 193 13.17 -3.21 9.96
CA VAL A 193 14.39 -3.56 10.69
C VAL A 193 14.22 -4.89 11.42
N ALA A 194 13.12 -5.07 12.16
CA ALA A 194 12.84 -6.31 12.87
C ALA A 194 12.74 -7.51 11.90
N SER A 195 12.03 -7.35 10.79
CA SER A 195 11.90 -8.39 9.76
C SER A 195 13.27 -8.83 9.23
N ALA A 196 14.16 -7.87 8.95
CA ALA A 196 15.52 -8.16 8.50
C ALA A 196 16.35 -8.89 9.57
N LEU A 197 16.31 -8.43 10.82
CA LEU A 197 17.03 -9.05 11.94
C LEU A 197 16.57 -10.48 12.24
N HIS A 198 15.30 -10.77 12.02
CA HIS A 198 14.70 -12.10 12.22
C HIS A 198 14.68 -12.96 10.94
N GLY A 199 15.28 -12.50 9.84
CA GLY A 199 15.37 -13.26 8.60
C GLY A 199 14.02 -13.51 7.90
N VAL A 200 13.02 -12.66 8.16
CA VAL A 200 11.70 -12.73 7.52
C VAL A 200 11.83 -12.29 6.06
N LYS A 201 11.43 -13.16 5.13
CA LYS A 201 11.46 -12.89 3.69
C LYS A 201 10.04 -12.84 3.13
N HIS A 202 9.67 -11.69 2.58
CA HIS A 202 8.36 -11.50 1.97
C HIS A 202 8.31 -11.95 0.52
N THR A 203 7.18 -12.52 0.12
CA THR A 203 6.81 -12.72 -1.28
C THR A 203 6.16 -11.44 -1.79
N LEU A 204 6.71 -10.84 -2.85
CA LEU A 204 6.22 -9.57 -3.38
C LEU A 204 5.14 -9.80 -4.45
N HIS A 205 3.98 -9.19 -4.27
CA HIS A 205 2.86 -9.28 -5.21
C HIS A 205 2.55 -7.90 -5.79
N LYS A 206 2.87 -7.68 -7.08
CA LYS A 206 2.52 -6.44 -7.79
C LYS A 206 1.02 -6.24 -7.90
N GLU A 207 0.27 -7.33 -7.99
CA GLU A 207 -1.19 -7.35 -8.08
C GLU A 207 -1.87 -7.24 -6.69
N PHE A 208 -1.13 -6.95 -5.62
CA PHE A 208 -1.75 -6.84 -4.30
C PHE A 208 -2.67 -5.61 -4.23
N MET A 209 -2.18 -4.45 -4.67
CA MET A 209 -2.93 -3.20 -4.67
C MET A 209 -2.63 -2.37 -5.92
N VAL A 210 -3.51 -1.41 -6.19
CA VAL A 210 -3.35 -0.36 -7.21
C VAL A 210 -3.40 1.01 -6.52
N GLN A 211 -2.65 1.98 -7.04
CA GLN A 211 -2.52 3.31 -6.47
C GLN A 211 -2.95 4.41 -7.45
N PRO A 212 -4.24 4.79 -7.48
CA PRO A 212 -4.71 5.96 -8.22
C PRO A 212 -4.10 7.25 -7.64
N PRO A 213 -3.82 8.28 -8.48
CA PRO A 213 -4.05 8.34 -9.92
C PRO A 213 -2.91 7.73 -10.78
N TRP A 214 -1.86 7.21 -10.14
CA TRP A 214 -0.62 6.79 -10.83
C TRP A 214 -0.78 5.52 -11.68
N GLU A 215 -1.64 4.61 -11.25
CA GLU A 215 -1.96 3.39 -11.99
C GLU A 215 -3.36 3.46 -12.58
N SER A 216 -3.47 3.33 -13.90
CA SER A 216 -4.69 3.72 -14.63
C SER A 216 -5.83 2.70 -14.62
N LYS A 217 -5.54 1.44 -14.32
CA LYS A 217 -6.51 0.33 -14.32
C LYS A 217 -6.41 -0.46 -13.02
N VAL A 218 -7.55 -0.87 -12.47
CA VAL A 218 -7.59 -1.80 -11.33
C VAL A 218 -7.06 -3.17 -11.73
N GLY A 219 -7.42 -3.65 -12.92
CA GLY A 219 -6.90 -4.88 -13.50
C GLY A 219 -6.98 -6.08 -12.55
N LYS A 220 -5.82 -6.68 -12.24
CA LYS A 220 -5.73 -7.84 -11.35
C LYS A 220 -5.55 -7.48 -9.87
N SER A 221 -5.52 -6.20 -9.52
CA SER A 221 -5.32 -5.77 -8.14
C SER A 221 -6.51 -6.11 -7.23
N TYR A 222 -6.22 -6.44 -5.97
CA TYR A 222 -7.24 -6.78 -4.96
C TYR A 222 -7.69 -5.58 -4.13
N ILE A 223 -6.82 -4.59 -3.99
CA ILE A 223 -7.03 -3.41 -3.16
C ILE A 223 -6.82 -2.14 -4.00
N ILE A 224 -7.69 -1.15 -3.87
CA ILE A 224 -7.36 0.23 -4.20
C ILE A 224 -6.78 0.88 -2.94
N HIS A 225 -5.57 1.41 -3.03
CA HIS A 225 -4.95 2.20 -1.98
C HIS A 225 -4.97 3.68 -2.40
N TYR A 226 -5.89 4.47 -1.85
CA TYR A 226 -6.17 5.84 -2.29
C TYR A 226 -5.40 6.90 -1.51
N THR A 227 -4.07 6.76 -1.46
CA THR A 227 -3.21 7.68 -0.71
C THR A 227 -3.09 9.08 -1.36
N TYR A 228 -3.12 9.15 -2.69
CA TYR A 228 -2.85 10.37 -3.45
C TYR A 228 -4.12 11.15 -3.81
N GLY A 229 -4.01 12.48 -3.88
CA GLY A 229 -5.06 13.31 -4.46
C GLY A 229 -5.20 13.04 -5.96
N CYS A 230 -6.44 12.98 -6.43
CA CYS A 230 -6.81 12.82 -7.82
C CYS A 230 -7.32 14.17 -8.33
N ASP A 231 -6.50 14.90 -9.07
CA ASP A 231 -6.79 16.25 -9.57
C ASP A 231 -6.78 16.27 -11.09
N TYR A 232 -7.90 16.65 -11.70
CA TYR A 232 -8.07 16.60 -13.16
C TYR A 232 -8.76 17.85 -13.72
N THR A 233 -8.46 18.19 -14.96
CA THR A 233 -9.29 19.10 -15.76
C THR A 233 -10.60 18.41 -16.15
N MET A 234 -11.60 19.19 -16.58
CA MET A 234 -12.87 18.67 -17.11
C MET A 234 -12.70 17.90 -18.44
N LYS A 235 -11.50 17.95 -19.04
CA LYS A 235 -11.11 17.15 -20.21
C LYS A 235 -10.45 15.82 -19.83
N GLY A 236 -10.29 15.54 -18.54
CA GLY A 236 -9.69 14.29 -18.03
C GLY A 236 -8.16 14.31 -17.95
N GLU A 237 -7.53 15.49 -17.98
CA GLU A 237 -6.07 15.62 -17.91
C GLU A 237 -5.62 15.82 -16.45
N LEU A 238 -4.62 15.05 -16.00
CA LEU A 238 -4.11 15.13 -14.62
C LEU A 238 -3.40 16.48 -14.37
N THR A 239 -3.80 17.21 -13.33
CA THR A 239 -3.19 18.50 -12.95
C THR A 239 -2.19 18.32 -11.81
N TYR A 240 -1.00 17.82 -12.11
CA TYR A 240 0.04 17.55 -11.10
C TYR A 240 0.40 18.80 -10.29
N GLY A 241 0.38 18.66 -8.96
CA GLY A 241 0.76 19.72 -8.03
C GLY A 241 -0.20 20.91 -7.96
N LYS A 242 -1.38 20.82 -8.58
CA LYS A 242 -2.40 21.87 -8.60
C LYS A 242 -3.77 21.30 -8.29
N ILE A 243 -4.65 22.13 -7.73
CA ILE A 243 -6.06 21.78 -7.54
C ILE A 243 -6.69 21.70 -8.92
N GLY A 244 -7.24 20.53 -9.26
CA GLY A 244 -7.95 20.29 -10.51
C GLY A 244 -9.36 20.90 -10.49
N GLU A 245 -9.96 21.03 -11.68
CA GLU A 245 -11.36 21.42 -11.84
C GLU A 245 -12.31 20.36 -11.27
N TRP A 246 -11.96 19.09 -11.48
CA TRP A 246 -12.50 17.96 -10.74
C TRP A 246 -11.42 17.42 -9.78
N ARG A 247 -11.81 17.15 -8.53
CA ARG A 247 -10.89 16.64 -7.51
C ARG A 247 -11.55 15.59 -6.61
N PHE A 248 -10.77 14.55 -6.31
CA PHE A 248 -10.95 13.75 -5.10
C PHE A 248 -9.64 13.71 -4.32
N ASP A 249 -9.59 14.34 -3.14
CA ASP A 249 -8.52 14.13 -2.17
C ASP A 249 -9.11 13.90 -0.78
N LYS A 250 -8.76 12.77 -0.17
CA LYS A 250 -9.18 12.42 1.19
C LYS A 250 -8.82 13.50 2.22
N ARG A 251 -7.78 14.30 1.99
CA ARG A 251 -7.35 15.41 2.85
C ARG A 251 -8.31 16.62 2.82
N GLN A 252 -9.31 16.64 1.94
CA GLN A 252 -10.42 17.59 2.03
C GLN A 252 -11.41 17.24 3.16
N TYR A 253 -11.29 16.03 3.71
CA TYR A 253 -12.23 15.41 4.65
C TYR A 253 -11.52 15.04 5.96
N LEU A 254 -10.69 15.96 6.49
CA LEU A 254 -9.96 15.73 7.75
C LEU A 254 -10.88 15.72 8.97
N ASN A 255 -11.84 16.65 9.00
CA ASN A 255 -12.70 16.91 10.16
C ASN A 255 -14.16 16.46 9.97
N ARG A 256 -14.46 15.85 8.82
CA ARG A 256 -15.82 15.40 8.44
C ARG A 256 -15.70 14.32 7.36
N PRO A 257 -16.70 13.45 7.17
CA PRO A 257 -16.72 12.55 6.02
C PRO A 257 -16.84 13.29 4.69
N PRO A 258 -16.47 12.64 3.57
CA PRO A 258 -16.94 13.08 2.25
C PRO A 258 -18.47 13.06 2.17
N PRO A 259 -19.09 14.02 1.46
CA PRO A 259 -20.53 14.00 1.23
C PRO A 259 -20.92 12.75 0.44
N LYS A 260 -22.20 12.35 0.58
CA LYS A 260 -22.77 11.32 -0.30
C LYS A 260 -22.82 11.83 -1.74
N ASN A 261 -22.80 10.91 -2.70
CA ASN A 261 -22.94 11.22 -4.12
C ASN A 261 -21.89 12.22 -4.65
N LEU A 262 -20.61 11.91 -4.43
CA LEU A 262 -19.49 12.61 -5.04
C LEU A 262 -19.65 12.63 -6.57
N THR A 263 -19.34 13.76 -7.19
CA THR A 263 -19.33 13.90 -8.64
C THR A 263 -18.37 12.89 -9.26
N LEU A 264 -18.83 12.13 -10.26
CA LEU A 264 -17.96 11.23 -11.00
C LEU A 264 -16.88 12.02 -11.75
N PRO A 265 -15.69 11.43 -11.94
CA PRO A 265 -14.65 12.09 -12.73
C PRO A 265 -15.07 12.32 -14.18
N PRO A 266 -14.57 13.38 -14.84
CA PRO A 266 -14.87 13.65 -16.25
C PRO A 266 -14.39 12.52 -17.18
N PRO A 267 -14.91 12.46 -18.43
CA PRO A 267 -14.38 11.56 -19.45
C PRO A 267 -12.86 11.74 -19.63
N GLY A 268 -12.14 10.65 -19.87
CA GLY A 268 -10.68 10.65 -20.01
C GLY A 268 -9.90 10.36 -18.73
N VAL A 269 -10.53 10.49 -17.55
CA VAL A 269 -9.92 10.11 -16.27
C VAL A 269 -9.72 8.58 -16.18
N PRO A 270 -8.61 8.09 -15.61
CA PRO A 270 -8.34 6.67 -15.51
C PRO A 270 -9.43 5.83 -14.82
N GLU A 271 -9.58 4.59 -15.28
CA GLU A 271 -10.57 3.63 -14.77
C GLU A 271 -10.42 3.40 -13.27
N SER A 272 -9.20 3.33 -12.76
CA SER A 272 -8.93 3.14 -11.32
C SER A 272 -9.48 4.27 -10.45
N VAL A 273 -9.42 5.52 -10.92
CA VAL A 273 -9.99 6.71 -10.22
C VAL A 273 -11.52 6.68 -10.32
N VAL A 274 -12.07 6.38 -11.49
CA VAL A 274 -13.52 6.22 -11.67
C VAL A 274 -14.06 5.12 -10.76
N ARG A 275 -13.36 3.99 -10.65
CA ARG A 275 -13.73 2.86 -9.80
C ARG A 275 -13.67 3.24 -8.32
N LEU A 276 -12.62 3.94 -7.89
CA LEU A 276 -12.51 4.48 -6.53
C LEU A 276 -13.73 5.33 -6.15
N VAL A 277 -14.07 6.34 -6.96
CA VAL A 277 -15.17 7.27 -6.65
C VAL A 277 -16.52 6.55 -6.63
N LYS A 278 -16.76 5.62 -7.57
CA LYS A 278 -17.96 4.78 -7.57
C LYS A 278 -18.07 3.94 -6.29
N MET A 279 -16.97 3.35 -5.84
CA MET A 279 -16.96 2.53 -4.63
C MET A 279 -17.14 3.34 -3.35
N ILE A 280 -16.62 4.56 -3.30
CA ILE A 280 -16.89 5.50 -2.21
C ILE A 280 -18.38 5.87 -2.21
N ASN A 281 -18.94 6.26 -3.36
CA ASN A 281 -20.36 6.60 -3.46
C ASN A 281 -21.28 5.45 -3.06
N GLU A 282 -20.96 4.23 -3.47
CA GLU A 282 -21.75 3.06 -3.06
C GLU A 282 -21.67 2.85 -1.54
N ALA A 283 -20.47 2.94 -0.94
CA ALA A 283 -20.30 2.82 0.50
C ALA A 283 -21.08 3.92 1.26
N THR A 284 -20.89 5.19 0.90
CA THR A 284 -21.54 6.30 1.61
C THR A 284 -23.06 6.31 1.45
N ALA A 285 -23.59 5.78 0.34
CA ALA A 285 -25.03 5.60 0.16
C ALA A 285 -25.63 4.55 1.09
N ASN A 286 -24.87 3.48 1.40
CA ASN A 286 -25.37 2.29 2.09
C ASN A 286 -24.94 2.17 3.56
N ILE A 287 -23.96 2.96 4.01
CA ILE A 287 -23.56 3.01 5.41
C ILE A 287 -24.58 3.88 6.18
N PRO A 288 -25.29 3.33 7.19
CA PRO A 288 -26.25 4.09 8.00
C PRO A 288 -25.52 5.15 8.83
N ARG A 289 -26.19 6.25 9.20
CA ARG A 289 -25.57 7.31 10.04
C ARG A 289 -24.23 7.79 9.45
N TRP A 290 -24.15 7.96 8.12
CA TRP A 290 -22.88 8.29 7.45
C TRP A 290 -22.26 9.60 7.95
N GLU A 291 -23.09 10.58 8.29
CA GLU A 291 -22.66 11.90 8.75
C GLU A 291 -22.26 11.93 10.23
N ASP A 292 -22.61 10.89 11.00
CA ASP A 292 -22.37 10.82 12.45
C ASP A 292 -20.98 10.22 12.73
N ILE A 293 -19.95 11.07 12.79
CA ILE A 293 -18.55 10.63 12.98
C ILE A 293 -17.78 11.47 14.00
#